data_AF-R5NNY4-F1
#
_entry.id   AF-R5NNY4-F1
#
_cell.length_a   1.000
_cell.length_b   1.000
_cell.length_c   1.000
_cell.angle_alpha   90.00
_cell.angle_beta   90.00
_cell.angle_gamma   90.00
#
_symmetry.space_group_name_H-M   'P 1'
#
loop_
_entity.id
_entity.type
_entity.pdbx_description
1 polymer ?
#
loop_
_entity_poly.entity_id
_entity_poly.type
_entity_poly.pdbx_seq_one_letter_code
_entity_poly.pdbx_strand_id
1 'polypeptide(L)'
;MLTIEYNNTKVFVPENWDDITLGFYESIYTEKPGTTRERVNLVARICKIDADLLLGWPVGIFNKIVDTIDFLFKDNPAPPDPVVEIEGVRYVVPIEEELSLGAWVDADNVQRNGVNVLSNILSIVCRPAGEDYNYRNNETRAAMFAALPVCKVLGVLAFFLHYKTVLERRTRAYTKLADLAGRLPRSIHILQNLGGGIKLSRIWQILRYCALIVLLRYRFRKLLRSCNTVKTKPARKKRSTN
;
A
#
# COMPACT_ATOMS: atom_id res chain seq x y z
N MET A 1 -7.99 -22.59 -12.28
CA MET A 1 -9.01 -23.34 -11.50
C MET A 1 -8.87 -24.83 -11.78
N LEU A 2 -8.64 -25.61 -10.73
CA LEU A 2 -8.69 -27.08 -10.78
C LEU A 2 -10.09 -27.58 -10.49
N THR A 3 -10.47 -28.66 -11.17
CA THR A 3 -11.67 -29.43 -10.83
C THR A 3 -11.23 -30.72 -10.15
N ILE A 4 -11.61 -30.89 -8.89
CA ILE A 4 -11.42 -32.15 -8.16
C ILE A 4 -12.78 -32.84 -8.08
N GLU A 5 -12.86 -34.09 -8.54
CA GLU A 5 -14.08 -34.88 -8.49
C GLU A 5 -13.98 -35.95 -7.40
N TYR A 6 -14.96 -35.98 -6.50
CA TYR A 6 -15.10 -37.04 -5.51
C TYR A 6 -16.58 -37.31 -5.22
N ASN A 7 -16.98 -38.59 -5.22
CA ASN A 7 -18.38 -39.01 -5.00
C ASN A 7 -19.42 -38.26 -5.87
N ASN A 8 -19.16 -38.12 -7.17
CA ASN A 8 -19.99 -37.34 -8.13
C ASN A 8 -20.12 -35.83 -7.85
N THR A 9 -19.41 -35.30 -6.87
CA THR A 9 -19.38 -33.86 -6.59
C THR A 9 -18.13 -33.26 -7.24
N LYS A 10 -18.32 -32.25 -8.10
CA LYS A 10 -17.24 -31.49 -8.72
C LYS A 10 -16.93 -30.26 -7.87
N VAL A 11 -15.66 -30.11 -7.51
CA VAL A 11 -15.16 -29.03 -6.67
C VAL A 11 -14.22 -28.16 -7.46
N PHE A 12 -14.52 -26.86 -7.49
CA PHE A 12 -13.68 -25.85 -8.13
C PHE A 12 -12.72 -25.27 -7.10
N VAL A 13 -11.43 -25.58 -7.26
CA VAL A 13 -10.37 -25.07 -6.41
C VAL A 13 -9.64 -23.96 -7.16
N PRO A 14 -9.51 -22.75 -6.60
CA PRO A 14 -8.69 -21.71 -7.19
C PRO A 14 -7.21 -22.14 -7.13
N GLU A 15 -6.48 -21.95 -8.22
CA GLU A 15 -5.03 -22.24 -8.29
C GLU A 15 -4.18 -20.99 -8.23
N ASN A 16 -4.74 -19.88 -8.72
CA ASN A 16 -4.02 -18.62 -8.90
C ASN A 16 -4.88 -17.45 -8.43
N TRP A 17 -4.22 -16.31 -8.23
CA TRP A 17 -4.86 -15.03 -7.88
C TRP A 17 -5.82 -14.48 -8.95
N ASP A 18 -5.81 -15.06 -10.16
CA ASP A 18 -6.77 -14.73 -11.22
C ASP A 18 -8.16 -15.33 -10.98
N ASP A 19 -8.23 -16.44 -10.24
CA ASP A 19 -9.46 -17.19 -9.99
C ASP A 19 -10.32 -16.54 -8.88
N ILE A 20 -9.78 -15.53 -8.19
CA ILE A 20 -10.37 -14.92 -7.00
C ILE A 20 -10.60 -13.44 -7.23
N THR A 21 -11.82 -12.98 -6.95
CA THR A 21 -12.16 -11.56 -7.00
C THR A 21 -11.74 -10.83 -5.72
N LEU A 22 -11.43 -9.54 -5.84
CA LEU A 22 -11.01 -8.73 -4.70
C LEU A 22 -12.09 -8.68 -3.60
N GLY A 23 -13.37 -8.50 -3.97
CA GLY A 23 -14.45 -8.48 -3.00
C GLY A 23 -14.60 -9.81 -2.24
N PHE A 24 -14.30 -10.93 -2.89
CA PHE A 24 -14.29 -12.22 -2.22
C PHE A 24 -13.11 -12.34 -1.24
N TYR A 25 -11.92 -11.94 -1.66
CA TYR A 25 -10.74 -11.89 -0.80
C TYR A 25 -10.97 -11.02 0.45
N GLU A 26 -11.65 -9.88 0.29
CA GLU A 26 -12.01 -8.98 1.39
C GLU A 26 -12.94 -9.62 2.43
N SER A 27 -13.79 -10.56 2.02
CA SER A 27 -14.66 -11.28 2.95
C SER A 27 -13.92 -12.32 3.81
N ILE A 28 -12.71 -12.70 3.39
CA ILE A 28 -11.95 -13.82 3.97
C ILE A 28 -10.72 -13.35 4.74
N TYR A 29 -10.07 -12.24 4.35
CA TYR A 29 -8.78 -11.84 4.93
C TYR A 29 -8.81 -11.51 6.43
N THR A 30 -9.97 -11.15 6.98
CA THR A 30 -10.15 -10.87 8.42
C THR A 30 -10.40 -12.12 9.24
N GLU A 31 -10.76 -13.24 8.61
CA GLU A 31 -11.08 -14.48 9.29
C GLU A 31 -9.79 -15.20 9.70
N LYS A 32 -9.57 -15.32 11.01
CA LYS A 32 -8.47 -16.11 11.59
C LYS A 32 -9.06 -17.35 12.25
N PRO A 33 -9.07 -18.51 11.57
CA PRO A 33 -9.64 -19.72 12.15
C PRO A 33 -8.78 -20.21 13.32
N GLY A 34 -9.36 -20.30 14.51
CA GLY A 34 -8.74 -20.82 15.72
C GLY A 34 -8.86 -22.34 15.85
N THR A 35 -9.92 -22.94 15.29
CA THR A 35 -10.19 -24.38 15.37
C THR A 35 -10.05 -25.10 14.03
N THR A 36 -9.82 -26.43 14.06
CA THR A 36 -9.73 -27.25 12.84
C THR A 36 -11.03 -27.22 12.03
N ARG A 37 -12.20 -27.12 12.69
CA ARG A 37 -13.50 -27.00 12.02
C ARG A 37 -13.65 -25.65 11.32
N GLU A 38 -13.20 -24.55 11.94
CA GLU A 38 -13.19 -23.24 11.28
C GLU A 38 -12.27 -23.22 10.06
N ARG A 39 -11.14 -23.94 10.10
CA ARG A 39 -10.27 -24.08 8.92
C ARG A 39 -10.97 -24.81 7.78
N VAL A 40 -11.71 -25.88 8.08
CA VAL A 40 -12.52 -26.58 7.08
C VAL A 40 -13.60 -25.67 6.50
N ASN A 41 -14.28 -24.90 7.34
CA ASN A 41 -15.28 -23.92 6.91
C ASN A 41 -14.69 -22.84 5.99
N LEU A 42 -13.49 -22.36 6.30
CA LEU A 42 -12.76 -21.39 5.48
C LEU A 42 -12.44 -21.97 4.10
N VAL A 43 -11.88 -23.18 4.04
CA VAL A 43 -11.55 -23.87 2.79
C VAL A 43 -12.80 -24.16 1.98
N ALA A 44 -13.88 -24.60 2.63
CA ALA A 44 -15.17 -24.85 2.01
C ALA A 44 -15.75 -23.56 1.40
N ARG A 45 -15.65 -22.43 2.10
CA ARG A 45 -16.06 -21.12 1.57
C ARG A 45 -15.22 -20.70 0.36
N ILE A 46 -13.88 -20.85 0.42
CA ILE A 46 -12.96 -20.54 -0.70
C ILE A 46 -13.35 -21.34 -1.95
N CYS A 47 -13.65 -22.62 -1.79
CA CYS A 47 -14.02 -23.51 -2.90
C CYS A 47 -15.51 -23.47 -3.26
N LYS A 48 -16.33 -22.69 -2.54
CA LYS A 48 -17.80 -22.60 -2.68
C LYS A 48 -18.51 -23.95 -2.54
N ILE A 49 -18.19 -24.69 -1.48
CA ILE A 49 -18.76 -26.01 -1.14
C ILE A 49 -19.35 -25.98 0.26
N ASP A 50 -20.31 -26.86 0.52
CA ASP A 50 -20.82 -27.10 1.86
C ASP A 50 -19.73 -27.74 2.76
N ALA A 51 -19.49 -27.12 3.91
CA ALA A 51 -18.49 -27.61 4.87
C ALA A 51 -18.79 -29.04 5.36
N ASP A 52 -20.06 -29.40 5.49
CA ASP A 52 -20.49 -30.73 5.94
C ASP A 52 -20.11 -31.82 4.93
N LEU A 53 -20.17 -31.52 3.62
CA LEU A 53 -19.72 -32.44 2.58
C LEU A 53 -18.21 -32.65 2.69
N LEU A 54 -17.46 -31.57 2.91
CA LEU A 54 -16.01 -31.57 2.96
C LEU A 54 -15.48 -32.29 4.21
N LEU A 55 -16.23 -32.25 5.33
CA LEU A 55 -15.95 -33.05 6.54
C LEU A 55 -16.12 -34.56 6.33
N GLY A 56 -16.97 -34.97 5.37
CA GLY A 56 -17.18 -36.37 5.01
C GLY A 56 -16.13 -36.94 4.06
N TRP A 57 -15.19 -36.12 3.56
CA TRP A 57 -14.21 -36.51 2.57
C TRP A 57 -12.93 -37.11 3.18
N PRO A 58 -12.20 -37.98 2.44
CA PRO A 58 -10.90 -38.46 2.87
C PRO A 58 -9.92 -37.31 3.09
N VAL A 59 -9.14 -37.41 4.18
CA VAL A 59 -8.11 -36.43 4.54
C VAL A 59 -7.12 -36.19 3.40
N GLY A 60 -6.80 -37.21 2.60
CA GLY A 60 -5.90 -37.07 1.45
C GLY A 60 -6.41 -36.12 0.37
N ILE A 61 -7.74 -36.02 0.17
CA ILE A 61 -8.33 -35.08 -0.79
C ILE A 61 -8.34 -33.67 -0.20
N PHE A 62 -8.67 -33.55 1.09
CA PHE A 62 -8.60 -32.27 1.79
C PHE A 62 -7.19 -31.68 1.75
N ASN A 63 -6.16 -32.48 2.04
CA ASN A 63 -4.77 -32.02 1.99
C ASN A 63 -4.39 -31.52 0.58
N LYS A 64 -4.81 -32.22 -0.49
CA LYS A 64 -4.59 -31.73 -1.86
C LYS A 64 -5.24 -30.37 -2.11
N ILE A 65 -6.45 -30.15 -1.60
CA ILE A 65 -7.14 -28.85 -1.72
C ILE A 65 -6.36 -27.77 -0.97
N VAL A 66 -5.96 -28.04 0.27
CA VAL A 66 -5.18 -27.10 1.08
C VAL A 66 -3.84 -26.77 0.43
N ASP A 67 -3.11 -27.77 -0.06
CA ASP A 67 -1.84 -27.60 -0.77
C ASP A 67 -2.01 -26.73 -2.03
N THR A 68 -3.14 -26.87 -2.72
CA THR A 68 -3.47 -26.06 -3.90
C THR A 68 -3.75 -24.61 -3.51
N ILE A 69 -4.40 -24.36 -2.36
CA ILE A 69 -4.80 -23.02 -1.89
C ILE A 69 -3.66 -22.31 -1.13
N ASP A 70 -2.57 -23.00 -0.82
CA ASP A 70 -1.42 -22.49 -0.08
C ASP A 70 -0.84 -21.17 -0.65
N PHE A 71 -1.02 -20.91 -1.95
CA PHE A 71 -0.61 -19.65 -2.57
C PHE A 71 -1.28 -18.41 -1.95
N LEU A 72 -2.48 -18.54 -1.38
CA LEU A 72 -3.19 -17.43 -0.72
C LEU A 72 -2.50 -16.95 0.55
N PHE A 73 -1.74 -17.84 1.20
CA PHE A 73 -1.07 -17.55 2.46
C PHE A 73 0.41 -17.19 2.27
N LYS A 74 0.92 -17.29 1.05
CA LYS A 74 2.28 -16.87 0.69
C LYS A 74 2.34 -15.36 0.52
N ASP A 75 3.55 -14.82 0.70
CA ASP A 75 3.82 -13.40 0.48
C ASP A 75 3.44 -12.97 -0.95
N ASN A 76 3.01 -11.70 -1.08
CA ASN A 76 2.59 -11.15 -2.37
C ASN A 76 3.72 -11.30 -3.42
N PRO A 77 3.50 -12.05 -4.51
CA PRO A 77 4.53 -12.28 -5.51
C PRO A 77 4.76 -11.08 -6.45
N ALA A 78 3.84 -10.11 -6.48
CA ALA A 78 3.88 -9.03 -7.46
C ALA A 78 4.91 -7.93 -7.09
N PRO A 79 5.68 -7.41 -8.06
CA PRO A 79 6.47 -6.21 -7.83
C PRO A 79 5.56 -4.99 -7.59
N PRO A 80 6.03 -3.99 -6.82
CA PRO A 80 5.26 -2.78 -6.55
C PRO A 80 5.06 -1.96 -7.83
N ASP A 81 3.80 -1.77 -8.23
CA ASP A 81 3.40 -0.96 -9.39
C ASP A 81 2.27 0.00 -8.99
N PRO A 82 2.44 1.33 -9.13
CA PRO A 82 1.38 2.30 -8.83
C PRO A 82 0.28 2.40 -9.91
N VAL A 83 0.38 1.63 -11.00
CA VAL A 83 -0.56 1.67 -12.13
C VAL A 83 -1.37 0.38 -12.20
N VAL A 84 -2.66 0.51 -12.50
CA VAL A 84 -3.54 -0.60 -12.86
C VAL A 84 -4.16 -0.32 -14.22
N GLU A 85 -4.10 -1.29 -15.12
CA GLU A 85 -4.83 -1.24 -16.39
C GLU A 85 -6.12 -2.05 -16.27
N ILE A 86 -7.26 -1.37 -16.43
CA ILE A 86 -8.59 -2.00 -16.41
C ILE A 86 -9.30 -1.63 -17.70
N GLU A 87 -9.64 -2.62 -18.53
CA GLU A 87 -10.36 -2.43 -19.80
C GLU A 87 -9.72 -1.38 -20.73
N GLY A 88 -8.38 -1.30 -20.72
CA GLY A 88 -7.62 -0.33 -21.52
C GLY A 88 -7.55 1.09 -20.91
N VAL A 89 -8.19 1.33 -19.77
CA VAL A 89 -8.07 2.58 -19.01
C VAL A 89 -6.96 2.43 -17.96
N ARG A 90 -6.04 3.39 -17.95
CA ARG A 90 -4.93 3.46 -16.99
C ARG A 90 -5.34 4.20 -15.73
N TYR A 91 -5.45 3.46 -14.64
CA TYR A 91 -5.64 3.99 -13.30
C TYR A 91 -4.29 4.16 -12.63
N VAL A 92 -4.05 5.32 -12.03
CA VAL A 92 -2.78 5.67 -11.39
C VAL A 92 -3.06 6.11 -9.97
N VAL A 93 -2.22 5.65 -9.04
CA VAL A 93 -2.18 6.14 -7.66
C VAL A 93 -1.48 7.51 -7.63
N PRO A 94 -2.16 8.60 -7.20
CA PRO A 94 -1.51 9.90 -7.01
C PRO A 94 -0.55 9.83 -5.82
N ILE A 95 0.51 10.65 -5.86
CA ILE A 95 1.43 10.82 -4.73
C ILE A 95 0.68 11.55 -3.59
N GLU A 96 1.00 11.26 -2.32
CA GLU A 96 0.32 11.83 -1.12
C GLU A 96 0.16 13.36 -1.16
N GLU A 97 1.11 14.09 -1.74
CA GLU A 97 1.06 15.56 -1.87
C GLU A 97 -0.08 16.07 -2.78
N GLU A 98 -0.72 15.18 -3.55
CA GLU A 98 -1.83 15.49 -4.46
C GLU A 98 -3.19 15.02 -3.94
N LEU A 99 -3.26 14.42 -2.75
CA LEU A 99 -4.53 13.96 -2.18
C LEU A 99 -5.36 15.14 -1.69
N SER A 100 -6.56 15.32 -2.26
CA SER A 100 -7.51 16.34 -1.81
C SER A 100 -8.02 16.02 -0.40
N LEU A 101 -8.37 17.04 0.38
CA LEU A 101 -8.99 16.86 1.70
C LEU A 101 -10.24 15.99 1.66
N GLY A 102 -11.07 16.11 0.61
CA GLY A 102 -12.26 15.25 0.42
C GLY A 102 -11.88 13.76 0.33
N ALA A 103 -10.90 13.43 -0.52
CA ALA A 103 -10.38 12.06 -0.63
C ALA A 103 -9.81 11.53 0.69
N TRP A 104 -9.18 12.38 1.50
CA TRP A 104 -8.66 11.99 2.81
C TRP A 104 -9.79 11.67 3.80
N VAL A 105 -10.82 12.54 3.88
CA VAL A 105 -12.00 12.32 4.75
C VAL A 105 -12.72 11.04 4.35
N ASP A 106 -12.91 10.81 3.05
CA ASP A 106 -13.60 9.61 2.58
C ASP A 106 -12.79 8.35 2.82
N ALA A 107 -11.46 8.40 2.67
CA ALA A 107 -10.58 7.27 3.01
C ALA A 107 -10.61 6.94 4.51
N ASP A 108 -10.61 7.96 5.38
CA ASP A 108 -10.73 7.79 6.83
C ASP A 108 -12.09 7.17 7.21
N ASN A 109 -13.19 7.64 6.59
CA ASN A 109 -14.52 7.07 6.80
C ASN A 109 -14.59 5.58 6.40
N VAL A 110 -14.01 5.22 5.26
CA VAL A 110 -13.94 3.82 4.79
C VAL A 110 -13.18 2.95 5.79
N GLN A 111 -12.04 3.43 6.28
CA GLN A 111 -11.22 2.68 7.24
C GLN A 111 -11.95 2.45 8.57
N ARG A 112 -12.78 3.41 9.03
CA ARG A 112 -13.60 3.27 10.24
C ARG A 112 -14.78 2.31 10.07
N ASN A 113 -15.41 2.32 8.90
CA ASN A 113 -16.59 1.49 8.62
C ASN A 113 -16.24 -0.01 8.46
N GLY A 114 -15.01 -0.33 8.04
CA GLY A 114 -14.50 -1.71 8.04
C GLY A 114 -15.09 -2.65 6.98
N VAL A 115 -16.00 -2.17 6.13
CA VAL A 115 -16.63 -2.97 5.05
C VAL A 115 -15.88 -2.73 3.73
N ASN A 116 -15.43 -3.81 3.07
CA ASN A 116 -14.76 -3.79 1.76
C ASN A 116 -13.68 -2.70 1.64
N VAL A 117 -12.77 -2.68 2.62
CA VAL A 117 -11.83 -1.58 2.86
C VAL A 117 -10.86 -1.38 1.67
N LEU A 118 -10.32 -2.44 1.08
CA LEU A 118 -9.42 -2.37 -0.06
C LEU A 118 -10.13 -1.84 -1.30
N SER A 119 -11.28 -2.40 -1.66
CA SER A 119 -12.05 -1.99 -2.84
C SER A 119 -12.46 -0.51 -2.74
N ASN A 120 -12.89 -0.08 -1.55
CA ASN A 120 -13.28 1.29 -1.29
C ASN A 120 -12.10 2.27 -1.22
N ILE A 121 -10.95 1.88 -0.65
CA ILE A 121 -9.75 2.74 -0.66
C ILE A 121 -9.22 2.89 -2.09
N LEU A 122 -9.18 1.79 -2.86
CA LEU A 122 -8.74 1.81 -4.24
C LEU A 122 -9.64 2.69 -5.12
N SER A 123 -10.95 2.71 -4.88
CA SER A 123 -11.87 3.57 -5.63
C SER A 123 -11.63 5.08 -5.42
N ILE A 124 -11.13 5.46 -4.24
CA ILE A 124 -10.80 6.85 -3.87
C ILE A 124 -9.42 7.26 -4.41
N VAL A 125 -8.45 6.35 -4.28
CA VAL A 125 -7.04 6.63 -4.55
C VAL A 125 -6.67 6.35 -6.00
N CYS A 126 -7.06 5.21 -6.58
CA CYS A 126 -6.74 4.86 -7.96
C CYS A 126 -7.69 5.59 -8.92
N ARG A 127 -7.15 6.49 -9.74
CA ARG A 127 -7.97 7.30 -10.66
C ARG A 127 -7.46 7.20 -12.09
N PRO A 128 -8.33 7.36 -13.10
CA PRO A 128 -7.89 7.52 -14.47
C PRO A 128 -6.87 8.67 -14.57
N ALA A 129 -5.83 8.48 -15.37
CA ALA A 129 -4.81 9.51 -15.57
C ALA A 129 -5.46 10.82 -16.10
N GLY A 130 -5.36 11.91 -15.35
CA GLY A 130 -5.93 13.22 -15.72
C GLY A 130 -7.23 13.60 -15.01
N GLU A 131 -7.82 12.71 -14.21
CA GLU A 131 -9.07 13.01 -13.51
C GLU A 131 -8.85 13.55 -12.08
N ASP A 132 -9.56 14.62 -11.72
CA ASP A 132 -9.61 15.12 -10.34
C ASP A 132 -10.57 14.30 -9.48
N TYR A 133 -10.47 14.46 -8.15
CA TYR A 133 -11.31 13.70 -7.21
C TYR A 133 -12.80 14.06 -7.32
N ASN A 134 -13.67 13.04 -7.39
CA ASN A 134 -15.12 13.21 -7.31
C ASN A 134 -15.75 12.07 -6.50
N TYR A 135 -16.33 12.42 -5.36
CA TYR A 135 -16.96 11.49 -4.42
C TYR A 135 -18.12 10.68 -5.02
N ARG A 136 -18.83 11.23 -6.01
CA ARG A 136 -20.01 10.59 -6.63
C ARG A 136 -19.66 9.30 -7.37
N ASN A 137 -18.42 9.17 -7.83
CA ASN A 137 -17.98 8.01 -8.60
C ASN A 137 -17.48 6.87 -7.70
N ASN A 138 -17.30 7.10 -6.41
CA ASN A 138 -16.64 6.16 -5.49
C ASN A 138 -17.38 4.82 -5.40
N GLU A 139 -18.72 4.83 -5.31
CA GLU A 139 -19.52 3.62 -5.19
C GLU A 139 -19.42 2.74 -6.45
N THR A 140 -19.56 3.37 -7.63
CA THR A 140 -19.45 2.66 -8.92
C THR A 140 -18.06 2.05 -9.12
N ARG A 141 -17.01 2.79 -8.74
CA ARG A 141 -15.62 2.33 -8.82
C ARG A 141 -15.33 1.24 -7.79
N ALA A 142 -15.87 1.33 -6.59
CA ALA A 142 -15.70 0.30 -5.58
C ALA A 142 -16.28 -1.04 -6.05
N ALA A 143 -17.48 -1.01 -6.66
CA ALA A 143 -18.08 -2.20 -7.26
C ALA A 143 -17.22 -2.77 -8.40
N MET A 144 -16.66 -1.89 -9.26
CA MET A 144 -15.73 -2.28 -10.31
C MET A 144 -14.48 -2.96 -9.75
N PHE A 145 -13.81 -2.35 -8.75
CA PHE A 145 -12.62 -2.95 -8.11
C PHE A 145 -12.94 -4.26 -7.40
N ALA A 146 -14.09 -4.37 -6.74
CA ALA A 146 -14.52 -5.59 -6.06
C ALA A 146 -14.72 -6.78 -7.03
N ALA A 147 -15.14 -6.50 -8.26
CA ALA A 147 -15.33 -7.52 -9.30
C ALA A 147 -14.02 -7.96 -9.98
N LEU A 148 -12.93 -7.21 -9.82
CA LEU A 148 -11.66 -7.53 -10.48
C LEU A 148 -10.96 -8.75 -9.84
N PRO A 149 -10.23 -9.53 -10.65
CA PRO A 149 -9.35 -10.56 -10.13
C PRO A 149 -8.22 -9.92 -9.31
N VAL A 150 -7.86 -10.56 -8.19
CA VAL A 150 -6.84 -10.03 -7.26
C VAL A 150 -5.50 -9.82 -7.96
N CYS A 151 -5.13 -10.70 -8.90
CA CYS A 151 -3.85 -10.61 -9.64
C CYS A 151 -3.59 -9.24 -10.28
N LYS A 152 -4.64 -8.60 -10.83
CA LYS A 152 -4.54 -7.26 -11.44
C LYS A 152 -4.26 -6.15 -10.43
N VAL A 153 -4.64 -6.36 -9.17
CA VAL A 153 -4.56 -5.37 -8.09
C VAL A 153 -3.35 -5.60 -7.19
N LEU A 154 -2.75 -6.79 -7.21
CA LEU A 154 -1.59 -7.17 -6.39
C LEU A 154 -0.41 -6.20 -6.53
N GLY A 155 -0.15 -5.68 -7.73
CA GLY A 155 0.93 -4.72 -7.96
C GLY A 155 0.74 -3.41 -7.18
N VAL A 156 -0.50 -2.90 -7.15
CA VAL A 156 -0.84 -1.69 -6.38
C VAL A 156 -0.86 -1.97 -4.87
N LEU A 157 -1.30 -3.13 -4.44
CA LEU A 157 -1.20 -3.52 -3.03
C LEU A 157 0.27 -3.63 -2.60
N ALA A 158 1.12 -4.24 -3.42
CA ALA A 158 2.57 -4.27 -3.22
C ALA A 158 3.16 -2.85 -3.18
N PHE A 159 2.68 -1.93 -4.02
CA PHE A 159 3.09 -0.54 -4.00
C PHE A 159 2.79 0.13 -2.66
N PHE A 160 1.58 -0.03 -2.10
CA PHE A 160 1.26 0.53 -0.78
C PHE A 160 2.09 -0.08 0.35
N LEU A 161 2.32 -1.40 0.33
CA LEU A 161 3.17 -2.08 1.31
C LEU A 161 4.62 -1.59 1.22
N HIS A 162 5.16 -1.51 0.01
CA HIS A 162 6.49 -0.96 -0.24
C HIS A 162 6.57 0.48 0.25
N TYR A 163 5.59 1.31 -0.08
CA TYR A 163 5.50 2.70 0.34
C TYR A 163 5.53 2.84 1.87
N LYS A 164 4.75 2.03 2.59
CA LYS A 164 4.76 1.98 4.05
C LYS A 164 6.16 1.69 4.61
N THR A 165 6.86 0.68 4.09
CA THR A 165 8.22 0.34 4.56
C THR A 165 9.21 1.49 4.33
N VAL A 166 9.11 2.15 3.17
CA VAL A 166 9.93 3.31 2.83
C VAL A 166 9.61 4.49 3.76
N LEU A 167 8.34 4.75 4.01
CA LEU A 167 7.89 5.81 4.91
C LEU A 167 8.38 5.57 6.34
N GLU A 168 8.20 4.38 6.89
CA GLU A 168 8.68 4.02 8.22
C GLU A 168 10.19 4.20 8.36
N ARG A 169 10.96 3.77 7.35
CA ARG A 169 12.42 3.95 7.34
C ARG A 169 12.80 5.42 7.37
N ARG A 170 12.10 6.26 6.60
CA ARG A 170 12.32 7.71 6.57
C ARG A 170 11.94 8.36 7.89
N THR A 171 10.78 8.03 8.45
CA THR A 171 10.32 8.55 9.74
C THR A 171 11.31 8.19 10.85
N ARG A 172 11.78 6.94 10.91
CA ARG A 172 12.82 6.52 11.87
C ARG A 172 14.13 7.29 11.70
N ALA A 173 14.53 7.63 10.48
CA ALA A 173 15.73 8.43 10.25
C ALA A 173 15.52 9.89 10.71
N TYR A 174 14.35 10.45 10.43
CA TYR A 174 14.00 11.81 10.84
C TYR A 174 13.90 11.94 12.36
N THR A 175 13.22 11.02 13.05
CA THR A 175 13.10 11.04 14.51
C THR A 175 14.47 10.95 15.18
N LYS A 176 15.34 10.06 14.70
CA LYS A 176 16.75 9.99 15.17
C LYS A 176 17.49 11.31 14.98
N LEU A 177 17.30 11.99 13.84
CA LEU A 177 17.92 13.30 13.60
C LEU A 177 17.34 14.38 14.50
N ALA A 178 16.03 14.38 14.72
CA ALA A 178 15.37 15.32 15.64
C ALA A 178 15.87 15.12 17.08
N ASP A 179 16.03 13.88 17.52
CA ASP A 179 16.58 13.55 18.85
C ASP A 179 18.04 14.00 18.97
N LEU A 180 18.87 13.76 17.95
CA LEU A 180 20.24 14.25 17.92
C LEU A 180 20.31 15.78 17.91
N ALA A 181 19.39 16.44 17.20
CA ALA A 181 19.29 17.89 17.19
C ALA A 181 18.84 18.45 18.55
N GLY A 182 17.98 17.75 19.27
CA GLY A 182 17.58 18.11 20.64
C GLY A 182 18.69 17.86 21.67
N ARG A 183 19.54 16.85 21.44
CA ARG A 183 20.71 16.55 22.28
C ARG A 183 21.93 17.41 21.96
N LEU A 184 21.97 18.10 20.81
CA LEU A 184 22.96 19.13 20.57
C LEU A 184 22.82 20.14 21.72
N PRO A 185 23.85 20.33 22.55
CA PRO A 185 23.73 21.22 23.67
C PRO A 185 23.32 22.60 23.15
N ARG A 186 22.57 23.37 23.94
CA ARG A 186 22.45 24.84 23.79
C ARG A 186 23.83 25.55 23.89
N SER A 187 24.94 24.84 23.67
CA SER A 187 26.33 25.31 23.72
C SER A 187 26.64 26.39 22.70
N ILE A 188 25.75 26.66 21.74
CA ILE A 188 25.83 27.88 20.94
C ILE A 188 25.77 29.12 21.85
N HIS A 189 25.03 29.09 22.97
CA HIS A 189 25.03 30.16 23.96
C HIS A 189 26.33 30.21 24.80
N ILE A 190 26.96 29.07 25.10
CA ILE A 190 28.28 29.05 25.79
C ILE A 190 29.37 29.64 24.87
N LEU A 191 29.24 29.43 23.55
CA LEU A 191 30.06 30.06 22.52
C LEU A 191 29.75 31.56 22.32
N GLN A 192 28.75 32.13 23.01
CA GLN A 192 28.49 33.58 23.03
C GLN A 192 29.32 34.36 24.05
N ASN A 193 29.85 33.71 25.08
CA ASN A 193 30.47 34.39 26.21
C ASN A 193 32.01 34.36 26.25
N LEU A 194 32.69 33.87 25.20
CA LEU A 194 34.15 33.82 25.15
C LEU A 194 34.72 34.88 24.19
N GLY A 195 35.62 35.73 24.70
CA GLY A 195 36.10 36.96 24.06
C GLY A 195 37.04 36.80 22.85
N GLY A 196 37.05 37.84 22.01
CA GLY A 196 38.12 38.26 21.09
C GLY A 196 38.62 37.28 20.01
N GLY A 197 39.35 36.23 20.41
CA GLY A 197 40.17 35.38 19.54
C GLY A 197 39.41 34.27 18.79
N ILE A 198 38.13 34.08 19.08
CA ILE A 198 37.33 32.90 18.65
C ILE A 198 36.43 33.25 17.43
N LYS A 199 36.58 34.46 16.85
CA LYS A 199 35.75 34.90 15.70
C LYS A 199 35.93 34.02 14.45
N LEU A 200 37.14 33.53 14.18
CA LEU A 200 37.43 32.69 13.02
C LEU A 200 36.91 31.25 13.18
N SER A 201 36.98 30.67 14.38
CA SER A 201 36.41 29.35 14.65
C SER A 201 34.87 29.37 14.62
N ARG A 202 34.24 30.49 15.00
CA ARG A 202 32.81 30.73 14.78
C ARG A 202 32.41 30.67 13.31
N ILE A 203 33.14 31.39 12.44
CA ILE A 203 32.86 31.40 10.99
C ILE A 203 33.00 29.99 10.41
N TRP A 204 34.02 29.24 10.85
CA TRP A 204 34.22 27.85 10.42
C TRP A 204 33.12 26.89 10.91
N GLN A 205 32.61 27.05 12.13
CA GLN A 205 31.49 26.27 12.63
C GLN A 205 30.19 26.60 11.90
N ILE A 206 29.93 27.87 11.59
CA ILE A 206 28.77 28.31 10.81
C ILE A 206 28.86 27.77 9.37
N LEU A 207 30.01 27.90 8.71
CA LEU A 207 30.24 27.34 7.38
C LEU A 207 30.08 25.82 7.38
N ARG A 208 30.61 25.12 8.39
CA ARG A 208 30.47 23.67 8.53
C ARG A 208 29.01 23.26 8.76
N TYR A 209 28.26 24.00 9.56
CA TYR A 209 26.84 23.78 9.78
C TYR A 209 26.02 24.05 8.51
N CYS A 210 26.26 25.17 7.82
CA CYS A 210 25.61 25.49 6.54
C CYS A 210 25.93 24.44 5.47
N ALA A 211 27.19 24.01 5.36
CA ALA A 211 27.59 22.95 4.44
C ALA A 211 26.90 21.62 4.78
N LEU A 212 26.84 21.24 6.06
CA LEU A 212 26.12 20.04 6.51
C LEU A 212 24.62 20.13 6.22
N ILE A 213 23.99 21.29 6.42
CA ILE A 213 22.57 21.51 6.08
C ILE A 213 22.32 21.42 4.58
N VAL A 214 23.18 22.04 3.77
CA VAL A 214 23.06 21.97 2.30
C VAL A 214 23.22 20.52 1.83
N LEU A 215 24.17 19.79 2.40
CA LEU A 215 24.42 18.39 2.07
C LEU A 215 23.30 17.48 2.58
N LEU A 216 22.72 17.76 3.76
CA LEU A 216 21.50 17.12 4.25
C LEU A 216 20.34 17.36 3.29
N ARG A 217 20.07 18.61 2.93
CA ARG A 217 19.00 18.99 1.98
C ARG A 217 19.19 18.31 0.63
N TYR A 218 20.43 18.21 0.15
CA TYR A 218 20.75 17.49 -1.09
C TYR A 218 20.46 15.99 -0.97
N ARG A 219 20.85 15.34 0.13
CA ARG A 219 20.53 13.93 0.41
C ARG A 219 19.02 13.70 0.59
N PHE A 220 18.31 14.63 1.23
CA PHE A 220 16.85 14.57 1.38
C PHE A 220 16.10 14.80 0.07
N ARG A 221 16.62 15.63 -0.86
CA ARG A 221 16.04 15.77 -2.20
C ARG A 221 16.05 14.45 -2.98
N LYS A 222 17.07 13.61 -2.79
CA LYS A 222 17.11 12.26 -3.39
C LYS A 222 16.05 11.34 -2.77
N LEU A 223 15.72 11.54 -1.49
CA LEU A 223 14.70 10.76 -0.78
C LEU A 223 13.27 11.22 -1.09
N LEU A 224 13.03 12.51 -1.35
CA LEU A 224 11.70 13.06 -1.69
C LEU A 224 11.14 12.51 -3.02
N ARG A 225 11.99 12.08 -3.96
CA ARG A 225 11.58 11.69 -5.32
C ARG A 225 11.42 10.18 -5.54
N SER A 226 11.53 9.33 -4.52
CA SER A 226 11.67 7.88 -4.78
C SER A 226 10.36 7.13 -5.05
N CYS A 227 9.21 7.81 -4.97
CA CYS A 227 7.92 7.25 -5.36
C CYS A 227 7.31 8.16 -6.43
N ASN A 228 8.00 8.29 -7.56
CA ASN A 228 7.43 9.00 -8.70
C ASN A 228 6.34 8.11 -9.31
N THR A 229 5.08 8.43 -9.04
CA THR A 229 4.00 7.96 -9.90
C THR A 229 3.90 8.88 -11.11
N VAL A 230 3.32 8.38 -12.21
CA VAL A 230 3.06 9.22 -13.39
C VAL A 230 2.20 10.39 -12.94
N LYS A 231 2.63 11.62 -13.24
CA LYS A 231 1.89 12.81 -12.84
C LYS A 231 0.48 12.75 -13.38
N THR A 232 -0.50 12.89 -12.48
CA THR A 232 -1.92 12.98 -12.85
C THR A 232 -2.21 14.24 -13.65
N LYS A 233 -1.42 15.31 -13.47
CA LYS A 233 -1.58 16.57 -14.20
C LYS A 233 -0.57 16.71 -15.34
N PRO A 234 -0.99 17.09 -16.56
CA PRO A 234 -0.04 17.52 -17.58
C PRO A 234 0.71 18.73 -17.03
N ALA A 235 2.04 18.68 -17.11
CA ALA A 235 2.89 19.78 -16.66
C ALA A 235 2.43 21.07 -17.34
N ARG A 236 2.00 22.05 -16.52
CA ARG A 236 1.59 23.38 -16.99
C ARG A 236 2.74 23.93 -17.86
N LYS A 237 2.54 24.02 -19.19
CA LYS A 237 3.51 24.64 -20.09
C LYS A 237 3.85 26.01 -19.51
N LYS A 238 5.11 26.24 -19.18
CA LYS A 238 5.60 27.57 -18.83
C LYS A 238 5.15 28.51 -19.95
N ARG A 239 4.31 29.50 -19.63
CA ARG A 239 4.02 30.60 -20.56
C ARG A 239 5.37 31.21 -20.91
N SER A 240 5.78 31.17 -22.17
CA SER A 240 6.88 32.02 -22.61
C SER A 240 6.40 33.45 -22.48
N THR A 241 7.00 34.19 -21.57
CA THR A 241 6.93 35.64 -21.56
C THR A 241 7.68 36.11 -22.81
N ASN A 242 6.93 36.63 -23.78
CA ASN A 242 7.46 37.53 -24.81
C ASN A 242 7.84 38.85 -24.16
#